data_AF-A0A9P3ZA03-F1
#
_entry.id   AF-A0A9P3ZA03-F1
#
_cell.length_a   1.000
_cell.length_b   1.000
_cell.length_c   1.000
_cell.angle_alpha   90.00
_cell.angle_beta   90.00
_cell.angle_gamma   90.00
#
_symmetry.space_group_name_H-M   'P 1'
#
loop_
_entity.id
_entity.type
_entity.pdbx_description
1 polymer ?
#
loop_
_entity_poly.entity_id
_entity_poly.type
_entity_poly.pdbx_seq_one_letter_code
_entity_poly.pdbx_strand_id
1 'polypeptide(L)'
;MKTNHPAHGPVSLNRLLQISEILSKAAAQSDGGNLGYAMADAVKVIDGAIAAFDAEPVADVVAWSSPNEERTCDIRWRHHDVAPGPLYAVPLMPASSKL
;
A
#
# COMPACT_ATOMS: atom_id res chain seq x y z
N MET A 1 3.85 10.35 -33.09
CA MET A 1 4.39 10.64 -31.75
C MET A 1 4.29 9.35 -30.94
N LYS A 2 5.40 8.64 -30.69
CA LYS A 2 5.39 7.46 -29.79
C LYS A 2 5.53 7.97 -28.37
N THR A 3 4.50 7.82 -27.54
CA THR A 3 4.67 8.00 -26.10
C THR A 3 5.47 6.81 -25.59
N ASN A 4 6.67 7.05 -25.08
CA ASN A 4 7.49 6.07 -24.35
C ASN A 4 6.80 5.70 -23.02
N HIS A 5 5.55 5.22 -23.03
CA HIS A 5 4.88 4.82 -21.80
C HIS A 5 5.36 3.41 -21.45
N PRO A 6 6.23 3.24 -20.44
CA PRO A 6 6.63 1.91 -20.01
C PRO A 6 5.56 1.45 -19.03
N ALA A 7 4.61 0.66 -19.49
CA ALA A 7 3.73 -0.11 -18.62
C ALA A 7 4.09 -1.59 -18.75
N HIS A 8 5.36 -1.92 -18.51
CA HIS A 8 5.86 -3.29 -18.44
C HIS A 8 6.59 -3.48 -17.11
N GLY A 9 5.82 -3.57 -16.02
CA GLY A 9 6.33 -3.84 -14.68
C GLY A 9 5.48 -3.21 -13.56
N PRO A 10 5.66 -3.63 -12.30
CA PRO A 10 5.08 -2.96 -11.13
C PRO A 10 5.42 -1.47 -11.11
N VAL A 11 4.50 -0.64 -10.62
CA VAL A 11 4.73 0.80 -10.48
C VAL A 11 5.80 1.02 -9.40
N SER A 12 6.85 1.78 -9.72
CA SER A 12 7.91 2.11 -8.76
C SER A 12 7.49 3.22 -7.79
N LEU A 13 8.13 3.29 -6.62
CA LEU A 13 7.90 4.34 -5.62
C LEU A 13 8.01 5.75 -6.20
N ASN A 14 9.05 6.02 -6.99
CA ASN A 14 9.23 7.31 -7.67
C ASN A 14 8.05 7.65 -8.62
N ARG A 15 7.46 6.64 -9.26
CA ARG A 15 6.28 6.85 -10.12
C ARG A 15 5.03 7.06 -9.30
N LEU A 16 4.84 6.37 -8.17
CA LEU A 16 3.73 6.65 -7.25
C LEU A 16 3.79 8.08 -6.71
N LEU A 17 4.96 8.53 -6.24
CA LEU A 17 5.17 9.91 -5.79
C LEU A 17 4.81 10.93 -6.88
N GLN A 18 5.28 10.70 -8.11
CA GLN A 18 4.97 11.57 -9.24
C GLN A 18 3.47 11.59 -9.58
N ILE A 19 2.80 10.44 -9.54
CA ILE A 19 1.36 10.35 -9.79
C ILE A 19 0.57 11.07 -8.69
N SER A 20 0.92 10.87 -7.41
CA SER A 20 0.31 11.57 -6.27
C SER A 20 0.42 13.09 -6.44
N GLU A 21 1.59 13.59 -6.82
CA GLU A 21 1.80 15.02 -7.07
C GLU A 21 0.95 15.56 -8.22
N ILE A 22 0.89 14.84 -9.35
CA ILE A 22 0.08 15.24 -10.52
C ILE A 22 -1.39 15.32 -10.16
N LEU A 23 -1.91 14.28 -9.50
CA LEU A 23 -3.32 14.20 -9.13
C LEU A 23 -3.68 15.23 -8.04
N SER A 24 -2.78 15.48 -7.09
CA SER A 24 -2.97 16.52 -6.07
C SER A 24 -3.10 17.91 -6.69
N LYS A 25 -2.23 18.25 -7.64
CA LYS A 25 -2.29 19.52 -8.37
C LYS A 25 -3.55 19.63 -9.23
N ALA A 26 -3.94 18.54 -9.90
CA ALA A 26 -5.15 18.50 -10.71
C ALA A 26 -6.42 18.63 -9.86
N ALA A 27 -6.47 17.97 -8.69
CA ALA A 27 -7.57 18.09 -7.74
C ALA A 27 -7.70 19.52 -7.19
N ALA A 28 -6.59 20.17 -6.85
CA ALA A 28 -6.59 21.55 -6.37
C ALA A 28 -7.06 22.57 -7.43
N GLN A 29 -6.90 22.25 -8.71
CA GLN A 29 -7.37 23.07 -9.84
C GLN A 29 -8.77 22.66 -10.34
N SER A 30 -9.31 21.56 -9.84
CA SER A 30 -10.64 21.10 -10.22
C SER A 30 -11.70 22.03 -9.65
N ASP A 31 -12.83 22.11 -10.34
CA ASP A 31 -14.06 22.76 -9.87
C ASP A 31 -14.74 22.07 -8.67
N GLY A 32 -14.11 21.06 -8.06
CA GLY A 32 -14.70 20.26 -6.99
C GLY A 32 -15.88 19.38 -7.43
N GLY A 33 -16.09 19.17 -8.74
CA GLY A 33 -17.07 18.22 -9.25
C GLY A 33 -16.71 16.76 -8.94
N ASN A 34 -17.52 15.82 -9.42
CA ASN A 34 -17.32 14.38 -9.17
C ASN A 34 -15.89 13.89 -9.53
N LEU A 35 -15.30 14.46 -10.58
CA LEU A 35 -13.93 14.15 -10.98
C LEU A 35 -12.90 14.70 -9.97
N GLY A 36 -13.10 15.92 -9.46
CA GLY A 36 -12.24 16.51 -8.43
C GLY A 36 -12.19 15.66 -7.15
N TYR A 37 -13.35 15.18 -6.70
CA TYR A 37 -13.44 14.25 -5.58
C TYR A 37 -12.74 12.92 -5.86
N ALA A 38 -12.98 12.33 -7.03
CA ALA A 38 -12.32 11.07 -7.41
C ALA A 38 -10.79 11.21 -7.48
N MET A 39 -10.27 12.34 -7.97
CA MET A 39 -8.83 12.62 -7.96
C MET A 39 -8.29 12.75 -6.54
N ALA A 40 -8.98 13.45 -5.64
CA ALA A 40 -8.56 13.57 -4.25
C ALA A 40 -8.55 12.22 -3.51
N ASP A 41 -9.54 11.36 -3.77
CA ASP A 41 -9.56 10.02 -3.20
C ASP A 41 -8.49 9.10 -3.79
N ALA A 42 -8.20 9.23 -5.09
CA ALA A 42 -7.09 8.53 -5.72
C ALA A 42 -5.74 8.93 -5.10
N VAL A 43 -5.53 10.21 -4.77
CA VAL A 43 -4.33 10.68 -4.04
C VAL A 43 -4.20 9.96 -2.70
N LYS A 44 -5.27 9.90 -1.89
CA LYS A 44 -5.24 9.21 -0.58
C LYS A 44 -4.85 7.74 -0.70
N VAL A 45 -5.37 7.05 -1.72
CA VAL A 45 -5.03 5.63 -1.96
C VAL A 45 -3.56 5.48 -2.34
N ILE A 46 -3.03 6.39 -3.18
CA ILE A 46 -1.62 6.36 -3.59
C ILE A 46 -0.72 6.70 -2.42
N ASP A 47 -1.08 7.65 -1.56
CA ASP A 47 -0.31 7.98 -0.37
C ASP A 47 -0.25 6.79 0.60
N GLY A 48 -1.34 6.03 0.74
CA GLY A 48 -1.34 4.76 1.46
C GLY A 48 -0.42 3.71 0.83
N ALA A 49 -0.38 3.62 -0.51
CA ALA A 49 0.54 2.74 -1.21
C ALA A 49 2.01 3.16 -1.02
N ILE A 50 2.31 4.45 -1.06
CA ILE A 50 3.64 5.02 -0.78
C ILE A 50 4.09 4.66 0.63
N ALA A 51 3.21 4.84 1.63
CA ALA A 51 3.50 4.48 3.01
C ALA A 51 3.79 2.97 3.17
N ALA A 52 3.08 2.12 2.42
CA ALA A 52 3.33 0.68 2.44
C ALA A 52 4.65 0.26 1.77
N PHE A 53 5.16 1.03 0.81
CA PHE A 53 6.46 0.78 0.16
C PHE A 53 7.64 0.96 1.11
N ASP A 54 7.52 1.87 2.08
CA ASP A 54 8.57 2.22 3.04
C ASP A 54 8.32 1.60 4.44
N ALA A 55 7.30 0.76 4.57
CA ALA A 55 6.93 0.16 5.84
C ALA A 55 7.99 -0.87 6.29
N GLU A 56 8.51 -0.71 7.50
CA GLU A 56 9.36 -1.72 8.12
C GLU A 56 8.56 -3.01 8.37
N PRO A 57 9.19 -4.19 8.19
CA PRO A 57 8.52 -5.46 8.47
C PRO A 57 8.18 -5.57 9.97
N VAL A 58 6.94 -5.94 10.26
CA VAL A 58 6.45 -6.09 11.65
C VAL A 58 7.01 -7.34 12.33
N ALA A 59 7.37 -8.37 11.55
CA ALA A 59 7.96 -9.60 12.03
C ALA A 59 8.84 -10.27 10.97
N ASP A 60 9.78 -11.10 11.44
CA ASP A 60 10.60 -11.98 10.61
C ASP A 60 10.14 -13.43 10.75
N VAL A 61 10.10 -14.16 9.63
CA VAL A 61 10.06 -15.62 9.67
C VAL A 61 11.49 -16.13 9.85
N VAL A 62 11.77 -16.75 10.99
CA VAL A 62 13.12 -17.17 11.39
C VAL A 62 13.39 -18.62 11.01
N ALA A 63 12.37 -19.47 11.04
CA ALA A 63 12.46 -20.85 10.62
C ALA A 63 11.16 -21.32 9.97
N TRP A 64 11.32 -22.18 8.97
CA TRP A 64 10.22 -22.87 8.31
C TRP A 64 10.56 -24.37 8.23
N SER A 65 9.69 -25.22 8.80
CA SER A 65 9.83 -26.66 8.65
C SER A 65 8.50 -27.31 8.29
N SER A 66 8.56 -28.32 7.42
CA SER A 66 7.41 -29.16 7.08
C SER A 66 7.92 -30.49 6.54
N PRO A 67 7.83 -31.58 7.31
CA PRO A 67 8.20 -32.89 6.78
C PRO A 67 7.03 -33.69 6.19
N ASN A 68 5.76 -33.36 6.50
CA ASN A 68 4.51 -33.81 5.82
C ASN A 68 3.24 -33.25 6.54
N GLU A 69 3.32 -31.98 7.01
CA GLU A 69 2.30 -31.19 7.76
C GLU A 69 2.06 -31.66 9.23
N GLU A 70 1.77 -30.90 10.29
CA GLU A 70 1.43 -29.50 10.61
C GLU A 70 2.60 -28.50 10.51
N ARG A 71 2.31 -27.26 10.11
CA ARG A 71 3.32 -26.24 9.76
C ARG A 71 3.77 -25.46 10.99
N THR A 72 5.01 -25.70 11.43
CA THR A 72 5.61 -24.91 12.51
C THR A 72 6.39 -23.76 11.89
N CYS A 73 5.98 -22.52 12.21
CA CYS A 73 6.70 -21.31 11.84
C CYS A 73 7.16 -20.58 13.10
N ASP A 74 8.46 -20.28 13.18
CA ASP A 74 9.00 -19.42 14.22
C ASP A 74 8.98 -17.99 13.72
N ILE A 75 8.10 -17.17 14.31
CA ILE A 75 7.94 -15.76 13.98
C ILE A 75 8.58 -14.94 15.09
N ARG A 76 9.53 -14.07 14.71
CA ARG A 76 10.12 -13.09 15.62
C ARG A 76 9.50 -11.73 15.36
N TRP A 77 8.71 -11.26 16.30
CA TRP A 77 8.13 -9.93 16.28
C TRP A 77 9.21 -8.86 16.43
N ARG A 78 9.16 -7.84 15.57
CA ARG A 78 9.99 -6.64 15.67
C ARG A 78 9.29 -5.53 16.45
N HIS A 79 7.96 -5.54 16.46
CA HIS A 79 7.13 -4.56 17.16
C HIS A 79 6.29 -5.24 18.25
N HIS A 80 6.09 -4.54 19.38
CA HIS A 80 5.43 -5.08 20.58
C HIS A 80 3.98 -4.58 20.77
N ASP A 81 3.50 -3.66 19.93
CA ASP A 81 2.16 -3.07 19.99
C ASP A 81 1.14 -3.78 19.07
N VAL A 82 1.44 -5.01 18.66
CA VAL A 82 0.58 -5.77 17.74
C VAL A 82 -0.50 -6.51 18.54
N ALA A 83 -1.76 -6.21 18.28
CA ALA A 83 -2.88 -6.93 18.87
C ALA A 83 -2.97 -8.37 18.33
N PRO A 84 -3.38 -9.36 19.14
CA PRO A 84 -3.59 -10.73 18.66
C PRO A 84 -4.63 -10.79 17.52
N GLY A 85 -4.31 -11.49 16.44
CA GLY A 85 -5.20 -11.63 15.30
C GLY A 85 -4.54 -12.34 14.10
N PRO A 86 -5.31 -12.62 13.03
CA PRO A 86 -4.78 -13.19 11.80
C PRO A 86 -3.81 -12.22 11.11
N LEU A 87 -2.75 -12.77 10.51
CA LEU A 87 -1.80 -12.02 9.69
C LEU A 87 -2.26 -12.05 8.23
N TYR A 88 -2.33 -10.86 7.62
CA TYR A 88 -2.68 -10.71 6.21
C TYR A 88 -1.42 -10.41 5.39
N ALA A 89 -1.35 -10.98 4.18
CA ALA A 89 -0.23 -10.76 3.27
C ALA A 89 -0.16 -9.33 2.70
N VAL A 90 -1.23 -8.55 2.84
CA VAL A 90 -1.35 -7.17 2.40
C VAL A 90 -1.98 -6.35 3.53
N PRO A 91 -1.54 -5.09 3.74
CA PRO A 91 -2.20 -4.19 4.66
C PRO A 91 -3.70 -4.13 4.33
N LEU A 92 -4.54 -4.36 5.34
CA LEU A 92 -5.96 -4.09 5.19
C LEU A 92 -6.10 -2.59 4.97
N MET A 93 -6.76 -2.19 3.87
CA MET A 93 -7.20 -0.79 3.76
C MET A 93 -7.98 -0.46 5.03
N PRO A 94 -7.71 0.70 5.68
CA PRO A 94 -8.46 1.09 6.85
C PRO A 94 -9.94 1.00 6.50
N ALA A 95 -10.69 0.21 7.27
CA ALA A 95 -12.12 0.09 7.08
C ALA A 95 -12.69 1.51 7.09
N SER A 96 -13.40 1.87 6.02
CA SER A 96 -14.11 3.15 5.95
C SER A 96 -14.96 3.23 7.22
N SER A 97 -14.53 4.08 8.16
CA SER A 97 -15.32 4.40 9.33
C SER A 97 -16.51 5.15 8.78
N LYS A 98 -17.65 4.47 8.75
CA LYS A 98 -18.92 5.07 8.32
C LYS A 98 -19.10 6.37 9.11
N LEU A 99 -19.06 7.49 8.41
CA LEU A 99 -19.72 8.74 8.81
C LEU A 99 -21.22 8.61 8.48
#